data_AF-A0A0F9DKH3-F1
#
_entry.id   AF-A0A0F9DKH3-F1
#
_cell.length_a   1.000
_cell.length_b   1.000
_cell.length_c   1.000
_cell.angle_alpha   90.00
_cell.angle_beta   90.00
_cell.angle_gamma   90.00
#
_symmetry.space_group_name_H-M   'P 1'
#
loop_
_entity.id
_entity.type
_entity.pdbx_description
1 polymer ?
#
loop_
_entity_poly.entity_id
_entity_poly.type
_entity_poly.pdbx_seq_one_letter_code
_entity_poly.pdbx_strand_id
1 'polypeptide(L)'
;MSYIEKKYKQKINEVFAHLPSLENDLLELLKKSSITIVDDIATICAKFNKKINLILKKYYPEIKEVKDKLDFKPILKFYYELIDRLTDLVRNIENFQKIDDKYYDELI
;
A
#
# COMPACT_ATOMS: atom_id res chain seq x y z
N MET A 1 -23.10 16.26 10.65
CA MET A 1 -21.79 15.72 11.07
C MET A 1 -21.39 16.21 12.46
N SER A 2 -21.15 15.28 13.39
CA SER A 2 -20.61 15.56 14.74
C SER A 2 -19.18 16.13 14.70
N TYR A 3 -18.75 16.83 15.76
CA TYR A 3 -17.36 17.33 15.89
C TYR A 3 -16.33 16.19 15.77
N ILE A 4 -16.65 15.02 16.34
CA ILE A 4 -15.80 13.83 16.28
C ILE A 4 -15.69 13.31 14.85
N GLU A 5 -16.80 13.23 14.14
CA GLU A 5 -16.84 12.79 12.74
C GLU A 5 -16.06 13.73 11.82
N LYS A 6 -16.19 15.07 11.99
CA LYS A 6 -15.42 16.06 11.23
C LYS A 6 -13.91 15.88 11.45
N LYS A 7 -13.50 15.66 12.69
CA LYS A 7 -12.09 15.41 13.06
C LYS A 7 -11.55 14.14 12.39
N TYR A 8 -12.30 13.04 12.40
CA TYR A 8 -11.86 11.80 11.77
C TYR A 8 -11.88 11.89 10.24
N LYS A 9 -12.86 12.58 9.66
CA LYS A 9 -12.90 12.91 8.23
C LYS A 9 -11.63 13.64 7.80
N GLN A 10 -11.24 14.67 8.56
CA GLN A 10 -10.01 15.41 8.29
C GLN A 10 -8.77 14.50 8.37
N LYS A 11 -8.67 13.65 9.39
CA LYS A 11 -7.55 12.69 9.50
C LYS A 11 -7.46 11.71 8.34
N ILE A 12 -8.60 11.24 7.82
CA ILE A 12 -8.63 10.38 6.64
C ILE A 12 -8.06 11.13 5.43
N ASN A 13 -8.53 12.36 5.21
CA ASN A 13 -8.03 13.21 4.12
C ASN A 13 -6.54 13.54 4.27
N GLU A 14 -6.06 13.79 5.48
CA GLU A 14 -4.62 13.98 5.76
C GLU A 14 -3.83 12.73 5.38
N VAL A 15 -4.31 11.53 5.77
CA VAL A 15 -3.64 10.28 5.37
C VAL A 15 -3.61 10.14 3.86
N PHE A 16 -4.73 10.38 3.18
CA PHE A 16 -4.80 10.33 1.71
C PHE A 16 -3.90 11.35 1.03
N ALA A 17 -3.76 12.56 1.58
CA ALA A 17 -2.86 13.59 1.04
C ALA A 17 -1.38 13.17 1.08
N HIS A 18 -1.00 12.26 1.99
CA HIS A 18 0.36 11.72 2.06
C HIS A 18 0.62 10.53 1.14
N LEU A 19 -0.42 9.88 0.59
CA LEU A 19 -0.25 8.69 -0.24
C LEU A 19 0.40 8.97 -1.61
N PRO A 20 0.12 10.10 -2.30
CA PRO A 20 0.79 10.45 -3.56
C PRO A 20 2.31 10.52 -3.46
N SER A 21 2.86 10.93 -2.31
CA SER A 21 4.31 10.91 -2.10
C SER A 21 4.86 9.47 -2.13
N LEU A 22 4.18 8.52 -1.50
CA LEU A 22 4.58 7.11 -1.51
C LEU A 22 4.37 6.48 -2.89
N GLU A 23 3.37 6.94 -3.65
CA GLU A 23 3.18 6.53 -5.04
C GLU A 23 4.34 6.97 -5.91
N ASN A 24 4.84 8.19 -5.73
CA ASN A 24 6.03 8.67 -6.44
C ASN A 24 7.26 7.85 -6.08
N ASP A 25 7.50 7.61 -4.78
CA ASP A 25 8.60 6.75 -4.33
C ASP A 25 8.50 5.34 -4.96
N LEU A 26 7.30 4.77 -5.03
CA LEU A 26 7.05 3.48 -5.68
C LEU A 26 7.36 3.53 -7.17
N LEU A 27 6.90 4.56 -7.88
CA LEU A 27 7.16 4.73 -9.30
C LEU A 27 8.66 4.88 -9.59
N GLU A 28 9.40 5.60 -8.74
CA GLU A 28 10.85 5.73 -8.87
C GLU A 28 11.57 4.39 -8.66
N LEU A 29 11.14 3.58 -7.70
CA LEU A 29 11.65 2.22 -7.55
C LEU A 29 11.34 1.39 -8.80
N LEU A 30 10.08 1.32 -9.24
CA LEU A 30 9.67 0.51 -10.39
C LEU A 30 10.43 0.90 -11.68
N LYS A 31 10.78 2.19 -11.86
CA LYS A 31 11.58 2.66 -13.00
C LYS A 31 13.01 2.11 -13.04
N LYS A 32 13.57 1.70 -11.90
CA LYS A 32 14.93 1.10 -11.86
C LYS A 32 14.97 -0.27 -12.52
N SER A 33 13.82 -0.93 -12.72
CA SER A 33 13.69 -2.20 -13.45
C SER A 33 14.68 -3.28 -13.01
N SER A 34 14.94 -3.35 -11.70
CA SER A 34 15.86 -4.32 -11.09
C SER A 34 15.11 -5.26 -10.15
N ILE A 35 15.58 -6.49 -9.99
CA ILE A 35 15.07 -7.41 -8.95
C ILE A 35 15.61 -7.07 -7.56
N THR A 36 16.74 -6.36 -7.48
CA THR A 36 17.43 -6.04 -6.22
C THR A 36 16.70 -5.01 -5.36
N ILE A 37 15.73 -4.30 -5.92
CA ILE A 37 14.92 -3.28 -5.22
C ILE A 37 13.66 -3.88 -4.58
N VAL A 38 13.48 -5.21 -4.62
CA VAL A 38 12.29 -5.89 -4.12
C VAL A 38 12.04 -5.59 -2.63
N ASP A 39 13.09 -5.51 -1.82
CA ASP A 39 13.00 -5.16 -0.39
C ASP A 39 12.51 -3.73 -0.17
N ASP A 40 12.94 -2.79 -1.03
CA ASP A 40 12.47 -1.41 -0.99
C ASP A 40 10.98 -1.33 -1.38
N ILE A 41 10.57 -2.09 -2.40
CA ILE A 41 9.16 -2.20 -2.81
C ILE A 41 8.33 -2.82 -1.68
N ALA A 42 8.82 -3.87 -1.02
CA ALA A 42 8.15 -4.48 0.13
C ALA A 42 8.00 -3.48 1.29
N THR A 43 9.03 -2.66 1.54
CA THR A 43 8.98 -1.58 2.53
C THR A 43 7.91 -0.54 2.20
N ILE A 44 7.79 -0.13 0.93
CA ILE A 44 6.72 0.78 0.50
C ILE A 44 5.35 0.13 0.64
N CYS A 45 5.21 -1.15 0.25
CA CYS A 45 3.97 -1.91 0.41
C CYS A 45 3.52 -1.93 1.89
N ALA A 46 4.45 -2.17 2.82
CA ALA A 46 4.18 -2.13 4.25
C ALA A 46 3.73 -0.73 4.73
N LYS A 47 4.32 0.34 4.19
CA LYS A 47 3.90 1.73 4.49
C LYS A 47 2.47 2.01 4.00
N PHE A 48 2.11 1.59 2.78
CA PHE A 48 0.74 1.67 2.27
C PHE A 48 -0.22 0.91 3.18
N ASN A 49 0.08 -0.36 3.48
CA ASN A 49 -0.75 -1.20 4.32
C ASN A 49 -0.97 -0.61 5.72
N LYS A 50 0.07 -0.04 6.34
CA LYS A 50 -0.03 0.62 7.65
C LYS A 50 -0.99 1.83 7.61
N LYS A 51 -0.88 2.68 6.59
CA LYS A 51 -1.73 3.88 6.43
C LYS A 51 -3.19 3.51 6.16
N ILE A 52 -3.43 2.55 5.26
CA ILE A 52 -4.78 2.10 4.92
C ILE A 52 -5.45 1.39 6.10
N ASN A 53 -4.73 0.53 6.83
CA ASN A 53 -5.25 -0.10 8.05
C ASN A 53 -5.59 0.92 9.14
N LEU A 54 -4.81 2.00 9.27
CA LEU A 54 -5.12 3.07 10.21
C LEU A 54 -6.49 3.70 9.89
N ILE A 55 -6.76 3.97 8.61
CA ILE A 55 -8.06 4.48 8.18
C ILE A 55 -9.15 3.48 8.53
N LEU A 56 -9.03 2.23 8.09
CA LEU A 56 -10.09 1.24 8.20
C LEU A 56 -10.41 0.83 9.64
N LYS A 57 -9.39 0.69 10.48
CA LYS A 57 -9.58 0.23 11.87
C LYS A 57 -9.91 1.37 12.83
N LYS A 58 -9.44 2.59 12.58
CA LYS A 58 -9.52 3.69 13.54
C LYS A 58 -10.42 4.84 13.11
N TYR A 59 -10.43 5.21 11.83
CA TYR A 59 -11.08 6.46 11.40
C TYR A 59 -12.39 6.22 10.65
N TYR A 60 -12.41 5.24 9.75
CA TYR A 60 -13.57 4.88 8.94
C TYR A 60 -14.79 4.40 9.76
N PRO A 61 -14.63 3.62 10.86
CA PRO A 61 -15.76 3.21 11.68
C PRO A 61 -16.48 4.38 12.36
N GLU A 62 -15.74 5.47 12.63
CA GLU A 62 -16.25 6.66 13.31
C GLU A 62 -17.09 7.55 12.39
N ILE A 63 -16.94 7.43 11.06
CA ILE A 63 -17.78 8.13 10.09
C ILE A 63 -19.14 7.44 10.06
N LYS A 64 -20.22 8.15 10.37
CA LYS A 64 -21.60 7.61 10.26
C LYS A 64 -22.28 8.05 8.97
N GLU A 65 -21.89 9.20 8.45
CA GLU A 65 -22.45 9.77 7.22
C GLU A 65 -22.13 8.88 5.99
N VAL A 66 -23.19 8.34 5.37
CA VAL A 66 -23.06 7.39 4.24
C VAL A 66 -22.40 8.05 3.03
N LYS A 67 -22.69 9.33 2.78
CA LYS A 67 -22.09 10.08 1.67
C LYS A 67 -20.56 10.11 1.77
N ASP A 68 -20.03 10.44 2.95
CA ASP A 68 -18.59 10.44 3.18
C ASP A 68 -17.97 9.05 3.06
N LYS A 69 -18.67 8.01 3.51
CA LYS A 69 -18.22 6.62 3.30
C LYS A 69 -18.12 6.26 1.82
N LEU A 70 -19.06 6.73 1.01
CA LEU A 70 -19.06 6.52 -0.44
C LEU A 70 -17.92 7.27 -1.12
N ASP A 71 -17.59 8.48 -0.65
CA ASP A 71 -16.45 9.25 -1.18
C ASP A 71 -15.11 8.55 -0.92
N PHE A 72 -14.94 7.92 0.24
CA PHE A 72 -13.69 7.21 0.59
C PHE A 72 -13.56 5.82 -0.01
N LYS A 73 -14.69 5.17 -0.33
CA LYS A 73 -14.71 3.76 -0.76
C LYS A 73 -13.88 3.50 -2.03
N PRO A 74 -13.95 4.30 -3.11
CA PRO A 74 -13.13 4.11 -4.31
C PRO A 74 -11.62 4.18 -4.01
N ILE A 75 -11.22 5.16 -3.20
CA ILE A 75 -9.82 5.39 -2.82
C ILE A 75 -9.30 4.18 -2.02
N LEU A 76 -10.06 3.74 -1.02
CA LEU A 76 -9.71 2.57 -0.22
C LEU A 76 -9.62 1.29 -1.07
N LYS A 77 -10.56 1.11 -2.01
CA LYS A 77 -10.53 -0.02 -2.94
C LYS A 77 -9.27 -0.01 -3.80
N PHE A 78 -8.92 1.14 -4.36
CA PHE A 78 -7.70 1.28 -5.16
C PHE A 78 -6.45 0.87 -4.37
N TYR A 79 -6.26 1.39 -3.15
CA TYR A 79 -5.06 1.03 -2.38
C TYR A 79 -5.07 -0.42 -1.90
N TYR A 80 -6.24 -1.02 -1.65
CA TYR A 80 -6.32 -2.45 -1.36
C TYR A 80 -5.82 -3.28 -2.54
N GLU A 81 -6.28 -2.98 -3.75
CA GLU A 81 -5.84 -3.64 -4.97
C GLU A 81 -4.35 -3.40 -5.23
N LEU A 82 -3.86 -2.18 -4.99
CA LEU A 82 -2.43 -1.88 -5.10
C LEU A 82 -1.58 -2.70 -4.13
N ILE A 83 -1.96 -2.77 -2.85
CA ILE A 83 -1.24 -3.55 -1.83
C ILE A 83 -1.21 -5.03 -2.21
N ASP A 84 -2.33 -5.58 -2.68
CA ASP A 84 -2.43 -6.97 -3.13
C ASP A 84 -1.46 -7.25 -4.28
N ARG A 85 -1.49 -6.41 -5.33
CA ARG A 85 -0.58 -6.52 -6.49
C ARG A 85 0.89 -6.38 -6.11
N LEU A 86 1.23 -5.45 -5.21
CA LEU A 86 2.61 -5.29 -4.74
C LEU A 86 3.08 -6.49 -3.91
N THR A 87 2.19 -7.05 -3.10
CA THR A 87 2.51 -8.26 -2.31
C THR A 87 2.80 -9.44 -3.23
N ASP A 88 2.00 -9.63 -4.27
CA ASP A 88 2.24 -10.68 -5.26
C ASP A 88 3.51 -10.44 -6.08
N LEU A 89 3.81 -9.19 -6.46
CA LEU A 89 5.05 -8.83 -7.13
C LEU A 89 6.27 -9.24 -6.27
N VAL A 90 6.28 -8.84 -5.00
CA VAL A 90 7.36 -9.15 -4.06
C VAL A 90 7.54 -10.66 -3.94
N ARG A 91 6.46 -11.42 -3.71
CA ARG A 91 6.51 -12.89 -3.61
C ARG A 91 7.05 -13.55 -4.87
N ASN A 92 6.66 -13.07 -6.05
CA ASN A 92 7.11 -13.66 -7.31
C ASN A 92 8.61 -13.40 -7.54
N ILE A 93 9.10 -12.21 -7.19
CA ILE A 93 10.54 -11.90 -7.29
C ILE A 93 11.35 -12.72 -6.27
N GLU A 94 10.88 -12.83 -5.02
CA GLU A 94 11.54 -13.67 -4.00
C GLU A 94 11.60 -15.14 -4.43
N ASN A 95 10.52 -15.66 -5.03
CA ASN A 95 10.50 -17.02 -5.54
C ASN A 95 11.44 -17.21 -6.73
N PHE A 96 11.54 -16.23 -7.62
CA PHE A 96 12.48 -16.26 -8.74
C PHE A 96 13.93 -16.29 -8.25
N GLN A 97 14.29 -15.43 -7.28
CA GLN A 97 15.63 -15.42 -6.68
C GLN A 97 16.00 -16.77 -6.06
N LYS A 98 15.07 -17.42 -5.34
CA LYS A 98 15.29 -18.75 -4.78
C LYS A 98 15.52 -19.85 -5.83
N ILE A 99 14.92 -19.72 -7.02
CA ILE A 99 15.14 -20.67 -8.12
C ILE A 99 16.54 -20.44 -8.72
N ASP A 100 16.93 -19.17 -8.90
CA ASP A 100 18.25 -18.79 -9.40
C ASP A 100 19.37 -19.33 -8.49
N ASP A 101 19.24 -19.14 -7.16
CA ASP A 101 20.19 -19.65 -6.17
C ASP A 101 20.32 -21.19 -6.26
N LYS A 102 19.19 -21.91 -6.34
CA LYS A 102 19.20 -23.38 -6.49
C LYS A 102 19.86 -23.84 -7.78
N TYR A 103 19.59 -23.15 -8.88
CA TYR A 103 20.16 -23.49 -10.19
C TYR A 103 21.68 -23.27 -10.20
N TYR A 104 22.15 -22.21 -9.54
CA TYR A 104 23.57 -21.95 -9.36
C TYR A 104 24.24 -23.02 -8.48
N ASP A 105 23.61 -23.39 -7.36
CA ASP A 105 24.09 -24.46 -6.47
C ASP A 105 24.14 -25.83 -7.15
N GLU A 106 23.23 -26.13 -8.10
CA GLU A 106 23.22 -27.39 -8.87
C GLU A 106 24.26 -27.43 -10.00
N LEU A 107 24.80 -26.28 -10.42
CA LEU A 107 25.80 -26.17 -11.50
C LEU A 107 27.25 -26.29 -11.02
N ILE A 108 27.51 -26.20 -9.71
CA ILE A 108 28.83 -26.30 -9.07
C ILE A 108 29.02 -27.71 -8.50
#